data_AF-A0AA49GFN8-F1
#
_entry.id   AF-A0AA49GFN8-F1
#
_cell.length_a   1.000
_cell.length_b   1.000
_cell.length_c   1.000
_cell.angle_alpha   90.00
_cell.angle_beta   90.00
_cell.angle_gamma   90.00
#
_symmetry.space_group_name_H-M   'P 1'
#
loop_
_entity.id
_entity.type
_entity.pdbx_description
1 polymer ?
#
loop_
_entity_poly.entity_id
_entity_poly.type
_entity_poly.pdbx_seq_one_letter_code
_entity_poly.pdbx_strand_id
1 'polypeptide(L)'
;MSSHHVIRDEQEPPILVFELHDNWNQLSELLAWSPIVLINPELKYFFEIMRTKIDGLILEDKNTIESEEEDIILKSDDLWPSIAKWLNKKKYTGLNVFCKNDLMQSKFISIKNTIHLPINFFTESGKYILSVEPIFKKWYPKDFKLNLENSENFELSNLSKSEDYLKVIEDGMITIKSQNEYPLIREIG
;
A
#
# COMPACT_ATOMS: atom_id res chain seq x y z
N MET A 1 19.25 -31.49 -7.59
CA MET A 1 19.15 -30.07 -8.00
C MET A 1 18.69 -29.30 -6.78
N SER A 2 19.47 -28.31 -6.34
CA SER A 2 19.27 -27.64 -5.05
C SER A 2 18.00 -26.79 -5.07
N SER A 3 17.05 -27.13 -4.20
CA SER A 3 15.92 -26.29 -3.83
C SER A 3 16.48 -25.03 -3.15
N HIS A 4 16.45 -23.90 -3.84
CA HIS A 4 16.54 -22.60 -3.18
C HIS A 4 15.22 -22.42 -2.41
N HIS A 5 15.17 -22.84 -1.16
CA HIS A 5 14.19 -22.31 -0.23
C HIS A 5 14.54 -20.84 -0.05
N VAL A 6 13.86 -19.95 -0.78
CA VAL A 6 13.81 -18.55 -0.39
C VAL A 6 13.13 -18.55 0.96
N ILE A 7 13.91 -18.40 2.02
CA ILE A 7 13.41 -18.10 3.33
C ILE A 7 12.78 -16.72 3.16
N ARG A 8 11.44 -16.67 3.11
CA ARG A 8 10.69 -15.42 3.21
C ARG A 8 10.84 -14.95 4.65
N ASP A 9 11.98 -14.32 4.94
CA ASP A 9 12.08 -13.51 6.14
C ASP A 9 10.97 -12.47 6.03
N GLU A 10 10.20 -12.26 7.09
CA GLU A 10 9.02 -11.38 7.17
C GLU A 10 9.35 -9.88 7.00
N GLN A 11 10.31 -9.57 6.11
CA GLN A 11 10.93 -8.28 5.87
C GLN A 11 10.18 -7.49 4.80
N GLU A 12 9.65 -8.17 3.78
CA GLU A 12 8.97 -7.48 2.67
C GLU A 12 7.53 -7.09 3.04
N PRO A 13 7.11 -5.85 2.74
CA PRO A 13 5.74 -5.41 2.94
C PRO A 13 4.75 -6.33 2.21
N PRO A 14 3.74 -6.88 2.90
CA PRO A 14 2.70 -7.65 2.24
C PRO A 14 1.93 -6.81 1.22
N ILE A 15 1.39 -7.49 0.22
CA ILE A 15 0.57 -6.92 -0.84
C ILE A 15 -0.86 -7.41 -0.68
N LEU A 16 -1.80 -6.47 -0.59
CA LEU A 16 -3.23 -6.72 -0.68
C LEU A 16 -3.71 -6.26 -2.05
N VAL A 17 -4.41 -7.12 -2.78
CA VAL A 17 -4.91 -6.80 -4.13
C VAL A 17 -6.42 -6.95 -4.15
N PHE A 18 -7.12 -5.83 -3.95
CA PHE A 18 -8.58 -5.78 -4.06
C PHE A 18 -9.03 -5.70 -5.52
N GLU A 19 -8.29 -4.90 -6.29
CA GLU A 19 -8.53 -4.70 -7.72
C GLU A 19 -7.21 -4.35 -8.40
N LEU A 20 -7.12 -4.69 -9.69
CA LEU A 20 -6.04 -4.27 -10.58
C LEU A 20 -6.62 -3.43 -11.71
N HIS A 21 -5.92 -2.35 -12.01
CA HIS A 21 -6.19 -1.49 -13.15
C HIS A 21 -5.03 -1.67 -14.15
N ASP A 22 -4.54 -0.58 -14.74
CA ASP A 22 -3.33 -0.59 -15.58
C ASP A 22 -2.02 -0.56 -14.76
N ASN A 23 -2.06 -1.09 -13.53
CA ASN A 23 -0.96 -1.03 -12.56
C ASN A 23 -0.25 -2.38 -12.34
N TRP A 24 -0.39 -3.32 -13.29
CA TRP A 24 0.31 -4.60 -13.23
C TRP A 24 1.83 -4.45 -13.19
N ASN A 25 2.40 -3.48 -13.91
CA ASN A 25 3.86 -3.29 -13.93
C ASN A 25 4.38 -2.98 -12.51
N GLN A 26 3.71 -2.06 -11.80
CA GLN A 26 4.02 -1.71 -10.41
C GLN A 26 3.85 -2.92 -9.48
N LEU A 27 2.80 -3.73 -9.67
CA LEU A 27 2.64 -4.97 -8.91
C LEU A 27 3.79 -5.95 -9.21
N SER A 28 4.15 -6.13 -10.47
CA SER A 28 5.20 -7.07 -10.90
C SER A 28 6.58 -6.73 -10.32
N GLU A 29 6.90 -5.43 -10.19
CA GLU A 29 8.11 -4.95 -9.54
C GLU A 29 8.14 -5.33 -8.06
N LEU A 30 7.00 -5.21 -7.35
CA LEU A 30 6.90 -5.62 -5.95
C LEU A 30 6.97 -7.15 -5.80
N LEU A 31 6.35 -7.90 -6.71
CA LEU A 31 6.36 -9.36 -6.70
C LEU A 31 7.76 -9.96 -6.87
N ALA A 32 8.68 -9.25 -7.53
CA ALA A 32 10.07 -9.67 -7.69
C ALA A 32 10.80 -9.88 -6.35
N TRP A 33 10.33 -9.24 -5.28
CA TRP A 33 10.86 -9.38 -3.92
C TRP A 33 10.22 -10.54 -3.14
N SER A 34 9.35 -11.33 -3.78
CA SER A 34 8.62 -12.45 -3.17
C SER A 34 7.86 -12.07 -1.86
N PRO A 35 7.04 -11.01 -1.86
CA PRO A 35 6.22 -10.64 -0.71
C PRO A 35 5.11 -11.67 -0.46
N ILE A 36 4.42 -11.52 0.67
CA ILE A 36 3.13 -12.19 0.89
C ILE A 36 2.08 -11.48 0.02
N VAL A 37 1.32 -12.25 -0.75
CA VAL A 37 0.29 -11.73 -1.64
C VAL A 37 -1.08 -12.27 -1.25
N LEU A 38 -1.97 -11.37 -0.81
CA LEU A 38 -3.37 -11.67 -0.54
C LEU A 38 -4.23 -10.98 -1.60
N ILE A 39 -5.15 -11.71 -2.22
CA ILE A 39 -5.96 -11.19 -3.33
C ILE A 39 -7.46 -11.28 -3.04
N ASN A 40 -8.25 -10.41 -3.68
CA ASN A 40 -9.67 -10.62 -3.87
C ASN A 40 -9.87 -11.89 -4.71
N PRO A 41 -10.74 -12.84 -4.28
CA PRO A 41 -11.05 -14.07 -5.02
C PRO A 41 -11.37 -13.88 -6.49
N GLU A 42 -11.99 -12.77 -6.87
CA GLU A 42 -12.32 -12.45 -8.28
C GLU A 42 -11.08 -12.36 -9.18
N LEU A 43 -9.89 -12.11 -8.60
CA LEU A 43 -8.63 -11.99 -9.32
C LEU A 43 -7.87 -13.33 -9.46
N LYS A 44 -8.37 -14.42 -8.87
CA LYS A 44 -7.65 -15.70 -8.81
C LYS A 44 -7.23 -16.21 -10.20
N TYR A 45 -8.18 -16.25 -11.14
CA TYR A 45 -7.93 -16.70 -12.51
C TYR A 45 -6.86 -15.86 -13.23
N PHE A 46 -6.84 -14.55 -12.99
CA PHE A 46 -5.81 -13.68 -13.56
C PHE A 46 -4.42 -14.01 -13.00
N PHE A 47 -4.27 -14.18 -11.69
CA PHE A 47 -3.00 -14.53 -11.07
C PHE A 47 -2.49 -15.92 -11.51
N GLU A 48 -3.40 -16.88 -11.74
CA GLU A 48 -3.08 -18.20 -12.30
C GLU A 48 -2.51 -18.11 -13.72
N ILE A 49 -3.14 -17.33 -14.61
CA ILE A 49 -2.63 -17.07 -15.97
C ILE A 49 -1.24 -16.43 -15.91
N MET A 50 -1.07 -15.46 -15.02
CA MET A 50 0.20 -14.76 -14.81
C MET A 50 1.24 -15.61 -14.08
N ARG A 51 0.91 -16.86 -13.72
CA ARG A 51 1.77 -17.81 -13.00
C ARG A 51 2.38 -17.20 -11.73
N THR A 52 1.61 -16.36 -11.07
CA THR A 52 2.03 -15.66 -9.86
C THR A 52 1.48 -16.40 -8.65
N LYS A 53 2.35 -16.70 -7.70
CA LYS A 53 1.94 -17.34 -6.44
C LYS A 53 1.09 -16.37 -5.62
N ILE A 54 -0.08 -16.82 -5.21
CA ILE A 54 -0.89 -16.19 -4.16
C ILE A 54 -0.68 -16.94 -2.85
N ASP A 55 -0.74 -16.23 -1.72
CA ASP A 55 -0.58 -16.80 -0.38
C ASP A 55 -1.90 -16.86 0.40
N GLY A 56 -2.91 -16.14 -0.06
CA GLY A 56 -4.20 -16.08 0.61
C GLY A 56 -5.25 -15.22 -0.09
N LEU A 57 -6.44 -15.24 0.49
CA LEU A 57 -7.61 -14.53 -0.01
C LEU A 57 -8.11 -13.47 0.98
N ILE A 58 -8.62 -12.38 0.42
CA ILE A 58 -9.29 -11.30 1.12
C ILE A 58 -10.80 -11.47 0.89
N LEU A 59 -11.55 -11.83 1.93
CA LEU A 59 -13.00 -12.04 1.86
C LEU A 59 -13.72 -10.87 2.53
N GLU A 60 -14.23 -9.93 1.72
CA GLU A 60 -15.04 -8.81 2.20
C GLU A 60 -16.45 -9.24 2.66
N ASP A 61 -16.98 -10.34 2.11
CA ASP A 61 -18.29 -10.87 2.47
C ASP A 61 -18.21 -12.27 3.10
N LYS A 62 -19.20 -12.61 3.92
CA LYS A 62 -19.34 -13.91 4.60
C LYS A 62 -19.58 -15.09 3.66
N ASN A 63 -19.68 -14.85 2.34
CA ASN A 63 -19.88 -15.92 1.39
C ASN A 63 -18.71 -16.90 1.49
N THR A 64 -19.06 -18.13 1.81
CA THR A 64 -18.10 -19.18 2.12
C THR A 64 -17.48 -19.62 0.81
N ILE A 65 -16.32 -19.07 0.49
CA ILE A 65 -15.47 -19.65 -0.53
C ILE A 65 -14.78 -20.84 0.12
N GLU A 66 -15.08 -22.04 -0.37
CA GLU A 66 -14.29 -23.22 -0.06
C GLU A 66 -12.91 -23.01 -0.68
N SER A 67 -11.95 -22.60 0.15
CA SER A 67 -10.54 -22.60 -0.21
C SER A 67 -9.97 -23.93 0.23
N GLU A 68 -9.65 -24.79 -0.73
CA GLU A 68 -9.00 -26.08 -0.48
C GLU A 68 -7.47 -25.95 -0.32
N GLU A 69 -6.87 -24.80 -0.69
CA GLU A 69 -5.41 -24.68 -0.91
C GLU A 69 -4.73 -23.41 -0.37
N GLU A 70 -5.43 -22.42 0.19
CA GLU A 70 -4.79 -21.16 0.65
C GLU A 70 -4.74 -21.01 2.19
N ASP A 71 -3.58 -20.66 2.73
CA ASP A 71 -3.31 -20.67 4.18
C ASP A 71 -3.80 -19.41 4.93
N ILE A 72 -4.04 -18.29 4.24
CA ILE A 72 -4.43 -17.01 4.88
C ILE A 72 -5.77 -16.53 4.32
N ILE A 73 -6.80 -16.56 5.16
CA ILE A 73 -8.12 -16.02 4.84
C ILE A 73 -8.44 -14.88 5.82
N LEU A 74 -8.59 -13.66 5.31
CA LEU A 74 -9.09 -12.52 6.09
C LEU A 74 -10.60 -12.40 5.84
N LYS A 75 -11.40 -12.75 6.84
CA LYS A 75 -12.88 -12.65 6.83
C LYS A 75 -13.31 -11.54 7.76
N SER A 76 -14.20 -10.63 7.36
CA SER A 76 -14.84 -9.75 8.34
C SER A 76 -15.96 -8.87 7.79
N ASP A 77 -16.95 -8.57 8.63
CA ASP A 77 -17.85 -7.40 8.49
C ASP A 77 -17.06 -6.06 8.62
N ASP A 78 -15.82 -6.11 9.14
CA ASP A 78 -14.85 -5.01 9.26
C ASP A 78 -13.40 -5.49 8.97
N LEU A 79 -13.01 -5.46 7.70
CA LEU A 79 -11.78 -6.07 7.17
C LEU A 79 -10.49 -5.42 7.68
N TRP A 80 -10.47 -4.09 7.82
CA TRP A 80 -9.26 -3.32 8.14
C TRP A 80 -8.73 -3.57 9.55
N PRO A 81 -9.55 -3.69 10.60
CA PRO A 81 -9.08 -4.15 11.91
C PRO A 81 -8.48 -5.56 11.88
N SER A 82 -9.00 -6.46 11.04
CA SER A 82 -8.44 -7.81 10.88
C SER A 82 -7.08 -7.77 10.20
N ILE A 83 -6.94 -6.94 9.14
CA ILE A 83 -5.64 -6.64 8.51
C ILE A 83 -4.68 -6.05 9.54
N ALA A 84 -5.10 -5.05 10.31
CA ALA A 84 -4.26 -4.42 11.33
C ALA A 84 -3.78 -5.43 12.39
N LYS A 85 -4.66 -6.31 12.87
CA LYS A 85 -4.31 -7.36 13.83
C LYS A 85 -3.31 -8.36 13.22
N TRP A 86 -3.50 -8.74 11.96
CA TRP A 86 -2.60 -9.63 11.24
C TRP A 86 -1.22 -8.98 11.04
N LEU A 87 -1.19 -7.71 10.64
CA LEU A 87 0.04 -6.92 10.48
C LEU A 87 0.79 -6.76 11.80
N ASN A 88 0.11 -6.40 12.89
CA ASN A 88 0.71 -6.19 14.22
C ASN A 88 1.31 -7.46 14.83
N LYS A 89 0.83 -8.65 14.43
CA LYS A 89 1.39 -9.93 14.87
C LYS A 89 2.75 -10.24 14.19
N LYS A 90 2.98 -9.63 13.04
CA LYS A 90 4.15 -9.82 12.19
C LYS A 90 5.02 -8.55 12.24
N LYS A 91 6.31 -8.63 11.94
CA LYS A 91 7.22 -7.48 12.03
C LYS A 91 7.36 -6.74 10.70
N TYR A 92 6.26 -6.53 9.99
CA TYR A 92 6.29 -5.84 8.70
C TYR A 92 6.61 -4.35 8.86
N THR A 93 7.31 -3.80 7.88
CA THR A 93 7.75 -2.40 7.84
C THR A 93 6.81 -1.50 7.05
N GLY A 94 5.83 -2.07 6.36
CA GLY A 94 4.85 -1.35 5.54
C GLY A 94 3.75 -2.27 5.00
N LEU A 95 2.87 -1.72 4.19
CA LEU A 95 1.81 -2.43 3.48
C LEU A 95 1.64 -1.84 2.08
N ASN A 96 1.45 -2.69 1.08
CA ASN A 96 1.06 -2.28 -0.27
C ASN A 96 -0.39 -2.72 -0.53
N VAL A 97 -1.22 -1.82 -1.07
CA VAL A 97 -2.63 -2.08 -1.35
C VAL A 97 -2.94 -1.64 -2.77
N PHE A 98 -3.47 -2.55 -3.58
CA PHE A 98 -3.99 -2.27 -4.91
C PHE A 98 -5.52 -2.22 -4.83
N CYS A 99 -6.12 -1.06 -5.10
CA CYS A 99 -7.56 -0.83 -4.95
C CYS A 99 -8.04 0.40 -5.73
N LYS A 100 -9.37 0.58 -5.81
CA LYS A 100 -9.98 1.81 -6.32
C LYS A 100 -9.71 3.01 -5.43
N ASN A 101 -9.68 4.19 -6.04
CA ASN A 101 -9.54 5.46 -5.36
C ASN A 101 -10.63 5.70 -4.30
N ASP A 102 -11.88 5.33 -4.58
CA ASP A 102 -13.00 5.47 -3.65
C ASP A 102 -12.84 4.60 -2.39
N LEU A 103 -12.30 3.38 -2.55
CA LEU A 103 -12.02 2.50 -1.41
C LEU A 103 -10.90 3.09 -0.55
N MET A 104 -9.82 3.58 -1.17
CA MET A 104 -8.73 4.23 -0.46
C MET A 104 -9.24 5.44 0.35
N GLN A 105 -10.00 6.35 -0.28
CA GLN A 105 -10.53 7.55 0.40
C GLN A 105 -11.48 7.21 1.54
N SER A 106 -12.45 6.33 1.30
CA SER A 106 -13.45 5.95 2.32
C SER A 106 -12.84 5.26 3.54
N LYS A 107 -11.70 4.58 3.37
CA LYS A 107 -11.03 3.83 4.43
C LYS A 107 -9.87 4.56 5.08
N PHE A 108 -9.30 5.58 4.44
CA PHE A 108 -8.19 6.37 4.96
C PHE A 108 -8.37 6.78 6.43
N ILE A 109 -9.52 7.38 6.77
CA ILE A 109 -9.83 7.85 8.12
C ILE A 109 -9.88 6.70 9.13
N SER A 110 -10.45 5.55 8.74
CA SER A 110 -10.53 4.37 9.62
C SER A 110 -9.17 3.68 9.81
N ILE A 111 -8.35 3.68 8.77
CA ILE A 111 -7.06 2.99 8.76
C ILE A 111 -6.00 3.79 9.50
N LYS A 112 -5.94 5.11 9.34
CA LYS A 112 -4.88 5.97 9.90
C LYS A 112 -4.71 5.84 11.42
N ASN A 113 -5.77 5.46 12.13
CA ASN A 113 -5.76 5.28 13.58
C ASN A 113 -5.65 3.81 14.04
N THR A 114 -5.68 2.86 13.09
CA THR A 114 -5.73 1.42 13.40
C THR A 114 -4.45 0.71 12.95
N ILE A 115 -3.85 1.15 11.84
CA ILE A 115 -2.61 0.61 11.30
C ILE A 115 -1.49 1.62 11.56
N HIS A 116 -0.46 1.20 12.30
CA HIS A 116 0.69 2.04 12.68
C HIS A 116 1.94 1.74 11.84
N LEU A 117 1.76 1.40 10.56
CA LEU A 117 2.83 1.23 9.57
C LEU A 117 2.50 2.01 8.30
N PRO A 118 3.51 2.46 7.52
CA PRO A 118 3.25 3.20 6.28
C PRO A 118 2.52 2.32 5.27
N ILE A 119 1.55 2.91 4.56
CA ILE A 119 0.75 2.20 3.56
C ILE A 119 0.89 2.89 2.21
N ASN A 120 1.27 2.12 1.20
CA ASN A 120 1.21 2.54 -0.20
C ASN A 120 -0.09 2.03 -0.81
N PHE A 121 -0.91 2.94 -1.33
CA PHE A 121 -2.06 2.58 -2.16
C PHE A 121 -1.73 2.81 -3.62
N PHE A 122 -2.02 1.82 -4.45
CA PHE A 122 -1.90 1.87 -5.90
C PHE A 122 -3.31 1.87 -6.48
N THR A 123 -3.74 3.02 -6.99
CA THR A 123 -5.08 3.22 -7.54
C THR A 123 -5.01 3.65 -9.00
N GLU A 124 -6.16 3.73 -9.65
CA GLU A 124 -6.33 4.31 -10.98
C GLU A 124 -5.91 5.80 -11.05
N SER A 125 -5.93 6.51 -9.90
CA SER A 125 -5.50 7.91 -9.79
C SER A 125 -4.00 8.08 -9.48
N GLY A 126 -3.28 6.96 -9.34
CA GLY A 126 -1.84 6.96 -9.06
C GLY A 126 -1.50 6.36 -7.70
N LYS A 127 -0.29 6.66 -7.22
CA LYS A 127 0.22 6.10 -5.97
C LYS A 127 0.03 7.08 -4.82
N TYR A 128 -0.61 6.60 -3.76
CA TYR A 128 -0.78 7.33 -2.52
C TYR A 128 0.06 6.70 -1.42
N ILE A 129 0.57 7.52 -0.52
CA ILE A 129 1.37 7.13 0.64
C ILE A 129 0.70 7.73 1.86
N LEU A 130 0.16 6.87 2.72
CA LEU A 130 -0.25 7.22 4.07
C LEU A 130 0.97 7.03 4.98
N SER A 131 1.51 8.16 5.45
CA SER A 131 2.46 8.16 6.56
C SER A 131 1.74 7.73 7.84
N VAL A 132 2.46 7.17 8.79
CA VAL A 132 1.98 6.92 10.17
C VAL A 132 2.81 7.67 11.20
N GLU A 133 3.62 8.59 10.71
CA GLU A 133 4.43 9.49 11.51
C GLU A 133 4.13 10.94 11.11
N PRO A 134 4.20 11.89 12.07
CA PRO A 134 4.03 13.31 11.80
C PRO A 134 5.16 13.89 10.94
N ILE A 135 6.27 13.16 10.75
CA ILE A 135 7.41 13.56 9.93
C ILE A 135 7.61 12.51 8.84
N PHE A 136 7.24 12.85 7.60
CA PHE A 136 7.54 12.03 6.44
C PHE A 136 8.85 12.46 5.80
N LYS A 137 9.70 11.47 5.47
CA LYS A 137 10.97 11.69 4.74
C LYS A 137 11.10 10.66 3.62
N LYS A 138 11.39 11.13 2.42
CA LYS A 138 11.68 10.26 1.27
C LYS A 138 12.55 10.97 0.24
N TRP A 139 13.42 10.22 -0.41
CA TRP A 139 14.25 10.74 -1.49
C TRP A 139 13.43 10.81 -2.79
N TYR A 140 13.52 11.93 -3.49
CA TYR A 140 12.93 12.12 -4.81
C TYR A 140 13.87 12.88 -5.74
N PRO A 141 13.77 12.65 -7.06
CA PRO A 141 14.50 13.45 -8.02
C PRO A 141 13.92 14.87 -8.10
N LYS A 142 14.75 15.80 -8.55
CA LYS A 142 14.37 17.16 -8.88
C LYS A 142 13.20 17.16 -9.85
N ASP A 143 12.34 18.16 -9.72
CA ASP A 143 11.15 18.36 -10.54
C ASP A 143 10.03 17.31 -10.38
N PHE A 144 10.23 16.28 -9.55
CA PHE A 144 9.19 15.32 -9.20
C PHE A 144 7.99 16.04 -8.55
N LYS A 145 6.78 15.58 -8.87
CA LYS A 145 5.53 16.22 -8.46
C LYS A 145 4.77 15.36 -7.47
N LEU A 146 4.19 16.00 -6.47
CA LEU A 146 3.41 15.34 -5.44
C LEU A 146 2.29 16.25 -4.94
N ASN A 147 1.18 15.67 -4.50
CA ASN A 147 0.08 16.36 -3.83
C ASN A 147 -0.03 15.92 -2.37
N LEU A 148 -0.43 16.87 -1.54
CA LEU A 148 -0.92 16.59 -0.19
C LEU A 148 -2.44 16.60 -0.24
N GLU A 149 -3.05 15.46 0.09
CA GLU A 149 -4.50 15.27 -0.04
C GLU A 149 -5.25 15.75 1.21
N ASN A 150 -4.56 15.92 2.35
CA ASN A 150 -5.13 16.54 3.54
C ASN A 150 -4.81 18.03 3.65
N SER A 151 -5.75 18.78 4.23
CA SER A 151 -5.79 20.25 4.22
C SER A 151 -4.98 20.91 5.35
N GLU A 152 -4.05 20.20 6.00
CA GLU A 152 -3.26 20.77 7.09
C GLU A 152 -2.12 21.66 6.61
N ASN A 153 -1.66 22.54 7.50
CA ASN A 153 -0.45 23.33 7.28
C ASN A 153 0.77 22.47 7.59
N PHE A 154 1.41 21.96 6.54
CA PHE A 154 2.66 21.20 6.65
C PHE A 154 3.88 22.12 6.56
N GLU A 155 4.87 21.86 7.41
CA GLU A 155 6.24 22.35 7.24
C GLU A 155 6.90 21.52 6.13
N LEU A 156 7.39 22.19 5.09
CA LEU A 156 7.97 21.56 3.90
C LEU A 156 9.46 21.85 3.79
N SER A 157 10.25 20.84 3.43
CA SER A 157 11.68 20.96 3.11
C SER A 157 11.98 20.31 1.77
N ASN A 158 12.82 20.98 0.96
CA ASN A 158 13.14 20.62 -0.43
C ASN A 158 11.91 20.50 -1.36
N LEU A 159 10.87 21.31 -1.08
CA LEU A 159 9.63 21.34 -1.85
C LEU A 159 9.19 22.79 -2.07
N SER A 160 8.75 23.09 -3.29
CA SER A 160 8.08 24.35 -3.64
C SER A 160 6.60 24.10 -3.93
N LYS A 161 5.73 25.00 -3.49
CA LYS A 161 4.28 24.90 -3.68
C LYS A 161 3.87 25.65 -4.95
N SER A 162 3.19 24.95 -5.85
CA SER A 162 2.48 25.52 -7.02
C SER A 162 0.97 25.57 -6.73
N GLU A 163 0.16 26.03 -7.69
CA GLU A 163 -1.31 26.06 -7.55
C GLU A 163 -1.90 24.64 -7.37
N ASP A 164 -1.43 23.68 -8.16
CA ASP A 164 -2.02 22.33 -8.22
C ASP A 164 -1.19 21.24 -7.53
N TYR A 165 0.11 21.49 -7.27
CA TYR A 165 1.04 20.47 -6.77
C TYR A 165 2.24 21.03 -6.02
N LEU A 166 2.91 20.17 -5.25
CA LEU A 166 4.25 20.37 -4.71
C LEU A 166 5.30 19.83 -5.67
N LYS A 167 6.41 20.55 -5.80
CA LYS A 167 7.50 20.22 -6.71
C LYS A 167 8.82 20.14 -5.96
N VAL A 168 9.57 19.06 -6.17
CA VAL A 168 10.91 18.88 -5.59
C VAL A 168 11.89 19.89 -6.18
N ILE A 169 12.60 20.62 -5.30
CA ILE A 169 13.49 21.72 -5.72
C ILE A 169 14.82 21.18 -6.24
N GLU A 170 15.41 20.21 -5.53
CA GLU A 170 16.69 19.56 -5.88
C GLU A 170 16.63 18.05 -5.62
N ASP A 171 17.46 17.27 -6.32
CA ASP A 171 17.62 15.84 -6.08
C ASP A 171 17.96 15.60 -4.61
N GLY A 172 17.11 14.89 -3.88
CA GLY A 172 17.35 14.77 -2.45
C GLY A 172 16.18 14.29 -1.62
N MET A 173 16.44 14.27 -0.31
CA MET A 173 15.44 13.98 0.71
C MET A 173 14.46 15.15 0.82
N ILE A 174 13.17 14.89 0.66
CA ILE A 174 12.12 15.82 1.05
C ILE A 174 11.72 15.56 2.50
N THR A 175 11.21 16.58 3.18
CA THR A 175 10.56 16.40 4.48
C THR A 175 9.20 17.09 4.46
N ILE A 176 8.17 16.39 4.91
CA ILE A 176 6.82 16.92 5.12
C ILE A 176 6.49 16.66 6.58
N LYS A 177 6.24 17.72 7.35
CA LYS A 177 6.01 17.63 8.80
C LYS A 177 4.71 18.32 9.20
N SER A 178 3.90 17.64 10.01
CA SER A 178 2.73 18.20 10.71
C SER A 178 2.89 18.03 12.23
N GLN A 179 2.11 18.79 13.00
CA GLN A 179 2.03 18.66 14.45
C GLN A 179 1.01 17.59 14.88
N ASN A 180 -0.08 17.40 14.12
CA ASN A 180 -1.26 16.66 14.59
C ASN A 180 -1.85 15.67 13.57
N GLU A 181 -1.42 15.68 12.31
CA GLU A 181 -1.87 14.71 11.32
C GLU A 181 -0.75 13.99 10.59
N TYR A 182 -1.09 12.81 10.09
CA TYR A 182 -0.23 12.05 9.21
C TYR A 182 -0.43 12.52 7.75
N PRO A 183 0.66 12.84 7.03
CA PRO A 183 0.58 13.19 5.62
C PRO A 183 -0.06 12.08 4.77
N LEU A 184 -1.03 12.45 3.93
CA LEU A 184 -1.48 11.64 2.79
C LEU A 184 -0.90 12.25 1.52
N ILE A 185 0.05 11.55 0.91
CA ILE A 185 0.85 12.07 -0.21
C ILE A 185 0.45 11.31 -1.46
N ARG A 186 0.11 12.00 -2.54
CA ARG A 186 -0.06 11.41 -3.88
C ARG A 186 1.15 11.72 -4.74
N GLU A 187 1.83 10.70 -5.26
CA GLU A 187 2.88 10.85 -6.27
C GLU A 187 2.25 11.11 -7.65
N ILE A 188 2.69 12.16 -8.33
CA ILE A 188 2.21 12.54 -9.67
C ILE A 188 3.36 12.32 -10.66
N GLY A 189 3.29 11.17 -11.35
CA GLY A 189 4.18 10.82 -12.46
C GLY A 189 3.78 11.54 -13.75
#